data_AF-A0A357Z667-F1
#
_entry.id   AF-A0A357Z667-F1
#
_cell.length_a   1.000
_cell.length_b   1.000
_cell.length_c   1.000
_cell.angle_alpha   90.00
_cell.angle_beta   90.00
_cell.angle_gamma   90.00
#
_symmetry.space_group_name_H-M   'P 1'
#
loop_
_entity.id
_entity.type
_entity.pdbx_description
1 polymer ?
#
loop_
_entity_poly.entity_id
_entity_poly.type
_entity_poly.pdbx_seq_one_letter_code
_entity_poly.pdbx_strand_id
1 'polypeptide(L)' 'VYAFAHRRRRKGDFRRLWQIQINAAVREHGLSYSRFIDLLKKKKIELDRKILAQLAREYPVVFAKIVEAVKK' A
#
# COMPACT_ATOMS: atom_id res chain seq x y z
N VAL A 1 27.80 16.97 -5.24
CA VAL A 1 27.59 15.50 -5.06
C VAL A 1 26.25 15.14 -4.37
N TYR A 2 25.46 16.10 -3.89
CA TYR A 2 24.19 15.82 -3.18
C TYR A 2 22.99 15.48 -4.09
N ALA A 3 22.84 16.16 -5.23
CA ALA A 3 21.66 16.00 -6.10
C ALA A 3 21.45 14.56 -6.62
N PHE A 4 22.52 13.84 -6.94
CA PHE A 4 22.44 12.45 -7.40
C PHE A 4 21.96 11.50 -6.29
N ALA A 5 22.49 11.67 -5.06
CA ALA A 5 22.08 10.89 -3.89
C ALA A 5 20.60 11.13 -3.52
N HIS A 6 20.15 12.38 -3.54
CA HIS A 6 18.74 12.72 -3.23
C HIS A 6 17.75 12.12 -4.24
N ARG A 7 18.09 12.06 -5.54
CA ARG A 7 17.23 11.40 -6.54
C ARG A 7 17.04 9.91 -6.24
N ARG A 8 18.09 9.23 -5.78
CA ARG A 8 18.01 7.82 -5.37
C ARG A 8 17.20 7.64 -4.09
N ARG A 9 17.41 8.50 -3.08
CA ARG A 9 16.70 8.46 -1.79
C ARG A 9 15.20 8.70 -1.93
N ARG A 10 14.80 9.66 -2.78
CA ARG A 10 13.40 10.01 -3.05
C ARG A 10 12.52 8.80 -3.37
N LYS A 11 13.03 7.81 -4.11
CA LYS A 11 12.30 6.57 -4.43
C LYS A 11 12.01 5.72 -3.18
N GLY A 12 12.95 5.67 -2.24
CA GLY A 12 12.78 4.97 -0.96
C GLY A 12 11.81 5.71 -0.03
N ASP A 13 11.90 7.03 0.02
CA ASP A 13 11.05 7.88 0.84
C ASP A 13 9.57 7.73 0.45
N PHE A 14 9.27 7.78 -0.85
CA PHE A 14 7.91 7.55 -1.35
C PHE A 14 7.40 6.13 -1.06
N ARG A 15 8.26 5.12 -1.24
CA ARG A 15 7.88 3.75 -0.90
C ARG A 15 7.53 3.61 0.57
N ARG A 16 8.30 4.25 1.47
CA ARG A 16 8.02 4.26 2.91
C ARG A 16 6.71 4.97 3.20
N LEU A 17 6.45 6.10 2.55
CA LEU A 17 5.19 6.83 2.69
C LEU A 17 3.98 5.97 2.30
N TRP A 18 4.04 5.27 1.16
CA TRP A 18 2.93 4.41 0.72
C TRP A 18 2.70 3.23 1.68
N GLN A 19 3.75 2.65 2.25
CA GLN A 19 3.60 1.61 3.27
C GLN A 19 2.86 2.13 4.51
N ILE A 20 3.18 3.34 4.97
CA ILE A 20 2.52 3.96 6.12
C ILE A 20 1.04 4.23 5.81
N GLN A 21 0.74 4.80 4.64
CA GLN A 21 -0.64 5.08 4.21
C GLN A 21 -1.48 3.80 4.10
N ILE A 22 -0.95 2.78 3.42
CA ILE A 22 -1.64 1.48 3.31
C ILE A 22 -1.82 0.86 4.69
N ASN A 23 -0.78 0.89 5.54
CA ASN A 23 -0.87 0.33 6.89
C ASN A 23 -1.98 0.99 7.71
N ALA A 24 -2.13 2.32 7.62
CA ALA A 24 -3.20 3.03 8.30
C ALA A 24 -4.59 2.57 7.80
N ALA A 25 -4.77 2.49 6.49
CA ALA A 25 -6.06 2.07 5.91
C ALA A 25 -6.42 0.61 6.22
N VAL A 26 -5.47 -0.33 6.15
CA VAL A 26 -5.76 -1.75 6.47
C VAL A 26 -6.02 -2.00 7.95
N ARG A 27 -5.50 -1.13 8.84
CA ARG A 27 -5.73 -1.23 10.28
C ARG A 27 -7.19 -1.03 10.63
N GLU A 28 -7.88 -0.12 9.95
CA GLU A 28 -9.32 0.12 10.13
C GLU A 28 -10.15 -1.12 9.76
N HIS A 29 -9.63 -1.96 8.87
CA HIS A 29 -10.25 -3.24 8.47
C HIS A 29 -9.73 -4.45 9.27
N GLY A 30 -8.96 -4.23 10.35
CA GLY A 30 -8.46 -5.28 11.24
C GLY A 30 -7.32 -6.14 10.66
N LEU A 31 -6.63 -5.66 9.62
CA LEU A 31 -5.46 -6.33 9.04
C LEU A 31 -4.18 -5.53 9.30
N SER A 32 -3.04 -6.24 9.31
CA SER A 32 -1.72 -5.61 9.27
C SER A 32 -1.23 -5.51 7.83
N TYR A 33 -0.37 -4.53 7.54
CA TYR A 33 0.25 -4.38 6.22
C TYR A 33 0.90 -5.68 5.72
N SER A 34 1.68 -6.36 6.57
CA SER A 34 2.37 -7.60 6.19
C SER A 34 1.40 -8.71 5.80
N ARG A 35 0.30 -8.87 6.56
CA ARG A 35 -0.75 -9.85 6.25
C ARG A 35 -1.49 -9.48 4.97
N PHE A 36 -1.81 -8.20 4.77
CA PHE A 36 -2.47 -7.71 3.56
C PHE A 36 -1.63 -7.99 2.30
N ILE A 37 -0.32 -7.70 2.35
CA ILE A 37 0.59 -7.97 1.21
C ILE A 37 0.76 -9.47 0.94
N ASP A 38 0.85 -10.30 1.99
CA ASP A 38 0.91 -11.76 1.84
C ASP A 38 -0.36 -12.29 1.14
N LEU A 39 -1.53 -11.83 1.58
CA LEU A 39 -2.81 -12.24 0.99
C LEU A 39 -2.96 -11.74 -0.45
N LEU A 40 -2.54 -10.50 -0.77
CA LEU A 40 -2.51 -9.99 -2.15
C LEU A 40 -1.67 -10.89 -3.05
N LYS A 41 -0.50 -11.32 -2.59
CA LYS A 41 0.39 -12.22 -3.32
C LYS A 41 -0.24 -13.60 -3.51
N LYS A 42 -0.88 -14.15 -2.47
CA LYS A 42 -1.60 -15.44 -2.54
C LYS A 42 -2.74 -15.40 -3.55
N LYS A 43 -3.44 -14.27 -3.64
CA LYS A 43 -4.51 -14.04 -4.62
C LYS A 43 -4.03 -13.62 -6.00
N LYS A 44 -2.71 -13.54 -6.22
CA LYS A 44 -2.07 -13.08 -7.47
C LYS A 44 -2.56 -11.69 -7.93
N ILE A 45 -2.87 -10.82 -6.97
CA ILE A 45 -3.26 -9.42 -7.25
C ILE A 45 -1.99 -8.58 -7.25
N GLU A 46 -1.47 -8.28 -8.45
CA GLU A 46 -0.24 -7.52 -8.64
C GLU A 46 -0.51 -6.00 -8.71
N LEU A 47 -1.03 -5.45 -7.61
CA LEU A 47 -1.27 -4.01 -7.49
C LEU A 47 -0.06 -3.26 -6.91
N ASP A 48 0.25 -2.13 -7.53
CA ASP A 48 1.33 -1.25 -7.09
C ASP A 48 0.98 -0.51 -5.80
N ARG A 49 1.97 -0.38 -4.91
CA ARG A 49 1.79 0.31 -3.61
C ARG A 49 1.41 1.78 -3.77
N LYS A 50 1.86 2.43 -4.84
CA LYS A 50 1.45 3.81 -5.17
C LYS A 50 -0.06 3.89 -5.38
N ILE A 51 -0.59 2.98 -6.20
CA ILE A 51 -2.01 2.92 -6.56
C ILE A 51 -2.83 2.53 -5.34
N LEU A 52 -2.40 1.53 -4.57
CA LEU A 52 -3.07 1.13 -3.33
C LEU A 52 -3.16 2.28 -2.32
N ALA A 53 -2.08 3.04 -2.15
CA ALA A 53 -2.07 4.20 -1.26
C ALA A 53 -2.98 5.34 -1.75
N GLN A 54 -3.04 5.56 -3.06
CA GLN A 54 -3.96 6.54 -3.66
C GLN A 54 -5.42 6.11 -3.51
N LEU A 55 -5.74 4.83 -3.81
CA LEU A 55 -7.07 4.27 -3.64
C LEU A 55 -7.55 4.34 -2.19
N ALA A 56 -6.66 4.03 -1.24
CA ALA A 56 -6.96 4.15 0.18
C ALA A 56 -7.33 5.58 0.59
N ARG A 57 -6.77 6.60 -0.07
CA ARG A 57 -7.01 8.02 0.26
C ARG A 57 -8.22 8.60 -0.48
N GLU A 58 -8.34 8.32 -1.78
CA GLU A 58 -9.35 8.94 -2.65
C GLU A 58 -10.65 8.13 -2.71
N TYR A 59 -10.56 6.81 -2.58
CA TYR A 59 -11.69 5.89 -2.77
C TYR A 59 -11.75 4.80 -1.68
N PRO A 60 -12.06 5.17 -0.42
CA PRO A 60 -12.08 4.24 0.70
C PRO A 60 -13.07 3.07 0.48
N VAL A 61 -14.19 3.31 -0.18
CA VAL A 61 -15.19 2.26 -0.51
C VAL A 61 -14.61 1.19 -1.44
N VAL A 62 -13.81 1.60 -2.44
CA VAL A 62 -13.16 0.67 -3.38
C VAL A 62 -12.06 -0.10 -2.65
N PHE A 63 -11.29 0.59 -1.82
CA PHE A 63 -10.25 -0.04 -1.01
C PHE A 63 -10.82 -1.10 -0.06
N ALA A 64 -11.95 -0.83 0.59
CA ALA A 64 -12.63 -1.79 1.46
C ALA A 64 -13.03 -3.07 0.70
N LYS A 65 -13.58 -2.94 -0.53
CA LYS A 65 -13.89 -4.08 -1.39
C LYS A 65 -12.65 -4.90 -1.74
N ILE A 66 -11.52 -4.25 -2.00
CA ILE A 66 -10.25 -4.96 -2.25
C ILE A 66 -9.82 -5.72 -0.99
N VAL A 67 -9.90 -5.09 0.18
CA VAL A 67 -9.55 -5.73 1.45
C VAL A 67 -10.44 -6.95 1.73
N GLU A 68 -11.75 -6.84 1.51
CA GLU A 68 -12.68 -7.96 1.63
C GLU A 68 -12.40 -9.07 0.63
N ALA A 69 -12.15 -8.71 -0.63
CA ALA A 69 -11.79 -9.65 -1.68
C ALA A 69 -10.50 -10.39 -1.35
N VAL A 70 -9.58 -9.77 -0.60
CA VAL A 70 -8.31 -10.36 -0.18
C VAL A 70 -8.45 -11.21 1.11
N LYS A 71 -9.43 -10.91 1.96
CA LYS A 71 -9.70 -11.62 3.22
C LYS A 71 -10.47 -12.93 3.03
N LYS A 72 -11.40 -12.97 2.05
CA LYS A 72 -12.05 -14.23 1.62
C LYS A 72 -11.03 -15.23 1.09
#